data_AF-A0A9P0LNK0-F1
#
_entry.id   AF-A0A9P0LNK0-F1
#
_cell.length_a   1.000
_cell.length_b   1.000
_cell.length_c   1.000
_cell.angle_alpha   90.00
_cell.angle_beta   90.00
_cell.angle_gamma   90.00
#
_symmetry.space_group_name_H-M   'P 1'
#
loop_
_entity.id
_entity.type
_entity.pdbx_description
1 polymer ?
#
loop_
_entity_poly.entity_id
_entity_poly.type
_entity_poly.pdbx_seq_one_letter_code
_entity_poly.pdbx_strand_id
1 'polypeptide(L)'
;MRNSTHLRRSTSTAARRPARTMNPRLQRMTMQIREVLPHVPFNAIYNDLCHTESVDNTITNILEGRVQFTPESPSTSSDSSTPSTSAFKEHPTSPVGSQLLSSNTAVTSFPKSASERAKSFQERKMQLIANARRRYIEKHNLDISV
;
A
#
# COMPACT_ATOMS: atom_id res chain seq x y z
N MET A 1 -32.65 67.13 -23.08
CA MET A 1 -31.39 66.56 -22.56
C MET A 1 -31.68 65.74 -21.31
N ARG A 2 -31.11 64.52 -21.24
CA ARG A 2 -30.88 63.68 -20.05
C ARG A 2 -31.95 62.65 -19.62
N ASN A 3 -31.94 61.55 -20.37
CA ASN A 3 -31.92 60.12 -20.02
C ASN A 3 -31.96 59.71 -18.53
N SER A 4 -32.72 58.65 -18.20
CA SER A 4 -32.26 57.49 -17.40
C SER A 4 -33.38 56.42 -17.27
N THR A 5 -33.38 55.40 -18.14
CA THR A 5 -32.82 54.03 -17.93
C THR A 5 -33.60 53.15 -16.94
N HIS A 6 -34.39 52.22 -17.51
CA HIS A 6 -34.97 51.05 -16.86
C HIS A 6 -33.91 50.22 -16.11
N LEU A 7 -34.11 50.01 -14.81
CA LEU A 7 -33.35 49.02 -14.06
C LEU A 7 -34.00 47.64 -14.25
N ARG A 8 -33.53 46.88 -15.24
CA ARG A 8 -33.86 45.46 -15.39
C ARG A 8 -33.22 44.71 -14.22
N ARG A 9 -34.05 44.17 -13.33
CA ARG A 9 -33.61 43.25 -12.28
C ARG A 9 -33.21 41.93 -12.94
N SER A 10 -31.92 41.79 -13.22
CA SER A 10 -31.32 40.54 -13.64
C SER A 10 -31.43 39.52 -12.49
N THR A 11 -32.39 38.61 -12.57
CA THR A 11 -32.32 37.37 -11.78
C THR A 11 -31.19 36.52 -12.36
N SER A 12 -30.01 36.68 -11.79
CA SER A 12 -28.89 35.75 -11.97
C SER A 12 -29.30 34.41 -11.39
N THR A 13 -29.90 33.54 -12.22
CA THR A 13 -30.09 32.14 -11.88
C THR A 13 -28.74 31.46 -12.04
N ALA A 14 -27.87 31.63 -11.04
CA ALA A 14 -26.65 30.84 -10.92
C ALA A 14 -27.07 29.37 -10.80
N ALA A 15 -26.84 28.61 -11.87
CA ALA A 15 -27.06 27.17 -11.89
C ALA A 15 -26.29 26.54 -10.74
N ARG A 16 -27.02 26.18 -9.67
CA ARG A 16 -26.50 25.48 -8.50
C ARG A 16 -25.96 24.14 -8.99
N ARG A 17 -24.64 24.06 -9.23
CA ARG A 17 -23.97 22.81 -9.56
C ARG A 17 -24.43 21.78 -8.52
N PRO A 18 -24.96 20.60 -8.91
CA PRO A 18 -25.30 19.60 -7.92
C PRO A 18 -24.02 19.29 -7.16
N ALA A 19 -24.00 19.64 -5.87
CA ALA A 19 -22.93 19.22 -4.99
C ALA A 19 -22.83 17.70 -5.15
N ARG A 20 -21.65 17.19 -5.53
CA ARG A 20 -21.42 15.75 -5.61
C ARG A 20 -21.58 15.22 -4.19
N THR A 21 -22.77 14.76 -3.85
CA THR A 21 -23.04 14.16 -2.56
C THR A 21 -22.25 12.86 -2.51
N MET A 22 -21.15 12.86 -1.77
CA MET A 22 -20.41 11.64 -1.46
C MET A 22 -21.37 10.67 -0.76
N ASN A 23 -21.29 9.39 -1.10
CA ASN A 23 -22.15 8.38 -0.46
C ASN A 23 -21.68 8.21 1.00
N PRO A 24 -22.54 8.47 2.01
CA PRO A 24 -22.14 8.44 3.41
C PRO A 24 -21.74 7.03 3.88
N ARG A 25 -22.19 5.96 3.19
CA ARG A 25 -21.73 4.59 3.45
C ARG A 25 -20.30 4.41 2.98
N LEU A 26 -19.99 4.79 1.75
CA LEU A 26 -18.63 4.67 1.19
C LEU A 26 -17.64 5.54 1.97
N GLN A 27 -18.05 6.73 2.40
CA GLN A 27 -17.22 7.59 3.26
C GLN A 27 -16.85 6.91 4.59
N ARG A 28 -17.82 6.27 5.25
CA ARG A 28 -17.55 5.51 6.49
C ARG A 28 -16.58 4.36 6.25
N MET A 29 -16.77 3.60 5.16
CA MET A 29 -15.86 2.52 4.78
C MET A 29 -14.46 3.04 4.46
N THR A 30 -14.35 4.20 3.79
CA THR A 30 -13.05 4.84 3.53
C THR A 30 -12.32 5.19 4.82
N MET A 31 -13.05 5.66 5.84
CA MET A 31 -12.45 5.97 7.15
C MET A 31 -11.97 4.72 7.88
N GLN A 32 -12.73 3.62 7.85
CA GLN A 32 -12.29 2.34 8.40
C GLN A 32 -10.99 1.85 7.74
N ILE A 33 -10.89 1.95 6.42
CA ILE A 33 -9.67 1.54 5.69
C ILE A 33 -8.50 2.45 6.05
N ARG A 34 -8.72 3.76 6.27
CA ARG A 34 -7.68 4.70 6.70
C ARG A 34 -7.10 4.39 8.07
N GLU A 35 -7.86 3.78 8.97
CA GLU A 35 -7.36 3.34 10.29
C GLU A 35 -6.32 2.22 10.16
N VAL A 36 -6.48 1.33 9.17
CA VAL A 36 -5.56 0.21 8.93
C VAL A 36 -4.49 0.50 7.86
N LEU A 37 -4.74 1.47 6.98
CA LEU A 37 -3.84 1.88 5.90
C LEU A 37 -3.67 3.41 5.88
N PRO A 38 -2.95 4.00 6.86
CA PRO A 38 -2.89 5.45 7.04
C PRO A 38 -2.17 6.20 5.90
N HIS A 39 -1.26 5.54 5.19
CA HIS A 39 -0.48 6.13 4.10
C HIS A 39 -1.23 6.22 2.76
N VAL A 40 -2.43 5.65 2.68
CA VAL A 40 -3.21 5.60 1.45
C VAL A 40 -4.14 6.82 1.39
N PRO A 41 -4.15 7.59 0.28
CA PRO A 41 -5.00 8.76 0.12
C PRO A 41 -6.49 8.41 0.14
N PHE A 42 -7.29 9.28 0.75
CA PHE A 42 -8.75 9.13 0.82
C PHE A 42 -9.38 8.89 -0.56
N ASN A 43 -8.97 9.66 -1.57
CA ASN A 43 -9.54 9.58 -2.91
C ASN A 43 -9.27 8.23 -3.58
N ALA A 44 -8.09 7.63 -3.34
CA ALA A 44 -7.75 6.33 -3.91
C ALA A 44 -8.66 5.23 -3.35
N ILE A 45 -8.84 5.22 -2.02
CA ILE A 45 -9.71 4.29 -1.33
C ILE A 45 -11.17 4.49 -1.75
N TYR A 46 -11.64 5.75 -1.76
CA TYR A 46 -13.02 6.07 -2.11
C TYR A 46 -13.35 5.67 -3.56
N ASN A 47 -12.42 5.91 -4.49
CA ASN A 47 -12.59 5.49 -5.88
C ASN A 47 -12.63 3.96 -6.01
N ASP A 48 -11.77 3.21 -5.32
CA ASP A 48 -11.82 1.75 -5.37
C ASP A 48 -13.11 1.20 -4.73
N LEU A 49 -13.54 1.79 -3.62
CA LEU A 49 -14.82 1.47 -2.97
C LEU A 49 -16.05 1.73 -3.84
N CYS A 50 -15.99 2.70 -4.76
CA CYS A 50 -17.07 2.89 -5.74
C CYS A 50 -17.22 1.68 -6.69
N HIS A 51 -16.17 0.86 -6.85
CA HIS A 51 -16.18 -0.32 -7.71
C HIS A 51 -16.40 -1.61 -6.91
N THR A 52 -15.73 -1.74 -5.76
CA THR A 52 -15.72 -3.00 -4.98
C THR A 52 -16.85 -3.08 -3.96
N GLU A 53 -17.32 -1.94 -3.46
CA GLU A 53 -18.28 -1.81 -2.35
C GLU A 53 -17.98 -2.69 -1.12
N SER A 54 -16.71 -3.07 -0.95
CA SER A 54 -16.24 -4.00 0.08
C SER A 54 -14.91 -3.54 0.65
N VAL A 55 -14.82 -3.46 1.98
CA VAL A 55 -13.63 -3.05 2.71
C VAL A 55 -12.48 -4.01 2.46
N ASP A 56 -12.71 -5.31 2.61
CA ASP A 56 -11.68 -6.34 2.51
C ASP A 56 -11.10 -6.45 1.09
N ASN A 57 -11.96 -6.35 0.07
CA ASN A 57 -11.53 -6.33 -1.32
C ASN A 57 -10.71 -5.08 -1.62
N THR A 58 -11.12 -3.93 -1.09
CA THR A 58 -10.39 -2.67 -1.28
C THR A 58 -9.00 -2.73 -0.64
N ILE A 59 -8.89 -3.26 0.58
CA ILE A 59 -7.59 -3.47 1.26
C ILE A 59 -6.71 -4.40 0.42
N THR A 60 -7.26 -5.51 -0.05
CA THR A 60 -6.53 -6.48 -0.88
C THR A 60 -6.02 -5.83 -2.17
N ASN A 61 -6.87 -5.09 -2.88
CA ASN A 61 -6.51 -4.39 -4.12
C ASN A 61 -5.39 -3.37 -3.90
N ILE A 62 -5.41 -2.65 -2.79
CA ILE A 62 -4.38 -1.67 -2.42
C ILE A 62 -3.05 -2.38 -2.13
N LEU A 63 -3.07 -3.45 -1.33
CA LEU A 63 -1.86 -4.20 -0.96
C LEU A 63 -1.26 -4.98 -2.14
N GLU A 64 -2.09 -5.46 -3.06
CA GLU A 64 -1.66 -6.09 -4.31
C GLU A 64 -1.18 -5.07 -5.36
N GLY A 65 -1.31 -3.77 -5.10
CA GLY A 65 -0.89 -2.70 -6.00
C GLY A 65 -1.78 -2.52 -7.24
N ARG A 66 -3.01 -3.02 -7.22
CA ARG A 66 -3.99 -2.83 -8.30
C ARG A 66 -4.52 -1.40 -8.35
N VAL A 67 -4.56 -0.72 -7.19
CA VAL A 67 -4.89 0.70 -7.09
C VAL A 67 -3.60 1.50 -7.20
N GLN A 68 -3.45 2.28 -8.28
CA GLN A 68 -2.35 3.23 -8.39
C GLN A 68 -2.66 4.49 -7.58
N PHE A 69 -1.84 4.78 -6.59
CA PHE A 69 -1.90 6.02 -5.82
C PHE A 69 -0.49 6.47 -5.42
N THR A 70 -0.31 7.78 -5.24
CA THR A 70 0.90 8.32 -4.61
C THR A 70 0.68 8.32 -3.10
N PRO A 71 1.50 7.61 -2.31
CA PRO A 71 1.36 7.61 -0.86
C PRO A 71 1.49 9.03 -0.29
N GLU A 72 0.55 9.42 0.57
CA GLU A 72 0.65 10.68 1.30
C GLU A 72 1.58 10.43 2.50
N SER A 73 2.80 10.98 2.45
CA SER A 73 3.62 11.07 3.65
C SER A 73 2.91 12.02 4.63
N PRO A 74 2.94 11.76 5.95
CA PRO A 74 2.37 12.67 6.94
C PRO A 74 3.19 13.97 6.96
N SER A 75 2.90 14.84 6.01
CA SER A 75 3.49 16.15 5.86
C SER A 75 2.48 17.13 6.44
N THR A 76 2.83 17.63 7.62
CA THR A 76 2.39 18.93 8.12
C THR A 76 2.15 19.87 6.94
N SER A 77 0.88 20.27 6.80
CA SER A 77 0.37 21.32 5.93
C SER A 77 1.42 22.35 5.51
N SER A 78 1.70 22.45 4.21
CA SER A 78 2.04 23.69 3.50
C SER A 78 2.14 23.45 2.00
N ASP A 79 1.17 24.02 1.30
CA ASP A 79 1.16 24.62 -0.03
C ASP A 79 2.27 24.34 -1.08
N SER A 80 1.77 24.16 -2.31
CA SER A 80 2.33 24.63 -3.58
C SER A 80 3.48 23.87 -4.29
N SER A 81 3.15 23.52 -5.54
CA SER A 81 3.99 23.60 -6.77
C SER A 81 5.18 22.64 -7.03
N THR A 82 4.90 21.73 -7.99
CA THR A 82 5.71 21.36 -9.18
C THR A 82 6.91 20.41 -9.07
N PRO A 83 7.19 19.64 -10.14
CA PRO A 83 8.08 18.48 -10.13
C PRO A 83 9.48 18.79 -10.70
N SER A 84 10.53 18.10 -10.23
CA SER A 84 11.72 17.73 -11.03
C SER A 84 12.73 16.89 -10.24
N THR A 85 13.10 15.77 -10.85
CA THR A 85 14.48 15.33 -11.19
C THR A 85 15.54 15.16 -10.10
N SER A 86 16.24 14.01 -10.23
CA SER A 86 17.57 13.66 -9.69
C SER A 86 17.66 13.53 -8.17
N ALA A 87 18.52 12.74 -7.57
CA ALA A 87 19.35 11.59 -7.91
C ALA A 87 19.99 11.24 -6.56
N PHE A 88 20.26 9.95 -6.35
CA PHE A 88 21.28 9.43 -5.45
C PHE A 88 21.15 9.71 -3.93
N LYS A 89 20.97 8.63 -3.15
CA LYS A 89 21.97 8.25 -2.14
C LYS A 89 21.72 6.83 -1.64
N GLU A 90 22.59 5.95 -2.11
CA GLU A 90 22.90 4.67 -1.49
C GLU A 90 23.41 4.93 -0.07
N HIS A 91 22.83 4.25 0.92
CA HIS A 91 23.43 4.10 2.24
C HIS A 91 23.80 2.62 2.40
N PRO A 92 25.09 2.25 2.34
CA PRO A 92 25.55 0.97 2.85
C PRO A 92 25.68 1.12 4.37
N THR A 93 24.80 0.47 5.13
CA THR A 93 25.06 0.22 6.55
C THR A 93 25.57 -1.21 6.68
N SER A 94 26.82 -1.29 7.09
CA SER A 94 27.63 -2.48 7.36
C SER A 94 26.97 -3.49 8.31
N PRO A 95 27.46 -4.76 8.31
CA PRO A 95 26.77 -5.88 8.93
C PRO A 95 27.03 -5.89 10.43
N VAL A 96 25.96 -5.80 11.23
CA VAL A 96 25.99 -6.22 12.63
C VAL A 96 25.68 -7.71 12.66
N GLY A 97 26.71 -8.49 12.95
CA GLY A 97 26.58 -9.87 13.35
C GLY A 97 25.68 -9.97 14.59
N SER A 98 24.61 -10.73 14.47
CA SER A 98 23.95 -11.36 15.59
C SER A 98 23.45 -12.70 15.08
N GLN A 99 24.36 -13.67 15.14
CA GLN A 99 24.00 -15.07 15.20
C GLN A 99 23.13 -15.24 16.46
N LEU A 100 21.82 -15.17 16.30
CA LEU A 100 20.92 -15.70 17.30
C LEU A 100 19.94 -16.64 16.60
N LEU A 101 20.30 -17.90 16.78
CA LEU A 101 19.51 -19.11 16.62
C LEU A 101 18.00 -18.83 16.76
N SER A 102 17.31 -18.69 15.64
CA SER A 102 15.86 -18.88 15.61
C SER A 102 15.47 -19.34 14.23
N SER A 103 14.63 -20.35 14.22
CA SER A 103 13.97 -21.07 13.13
C SER A 103 13.18 -20.15 12.18
N ASN A 104 13.84 -19.15 11.62
CA ASN A 104 13.26 -18.19 10.71
C ASN A 104 13.69 -18.56 9.29
N THR A 105 12.88 -19.42 8.67
CA THR A 105 12.72 -19.45 7.21
C THR A 105 12.00 -18.18 6.72
N ALA A 106 11.96 -17.09 7.48
CA ALA A 106 11.42 -15.81 7.06
C ALA A 106 12.49 -15.02 6.29
N VAL A 107 12.16 -14.46 5.12
CA VAL A 107 13.08 -13.53 4.44
C VAL A 107 13.03 -12.20 5.20
N THR A 108 14.17 -11.60 5.49
CA THR A 108 14.25 -10.23 6.01
C THR A 108 13.95 -9.18 4.94
N SER A 109 14.05 -9.53 3.65
CA SER A 109 13.72 -8.66 2.52
C SER A 109 13.42 -9.46 1.25
N PHE A 110 12.46 -9.04 0.42
CA PHE A 110 12.14 -9.71 -0.85
C PHE A 110 13.23 -9.44 -1.91
N PRO A 111 13.73 -10.46 -2.61
CA PRO A 111 14.78 -10.29 -3.61
C PRO A 111 14.30 -9.45 -4.81
N LYS A 112 15.22 -8.64 -5.34
CA LYS A 112 14.95 -7.56 -6.31
C LYS A 112 14.74 -8.10 -7.74
N SER A 113 15.15 -9.34 -8.01
CA SER A 113 14.96 -10.00 -9.31
C SER A 113 14.21 -11.34 -9.21
N ALA A 114 13.50 -11.72 -10.27
CA ALA A 114 12.75 -12.99 -10.34
C ALA A 114 13.67 -14.22 -10.22
N SER A 115 14.85 -14.18 -10.83
CA SER A 115 15.83 -15.26 -10.78
C SER A 115 16.40 -15.46 -9.36
N GLU A 116 16.69 -14.37 -8.65
CA GLU A 116 17.14 -14.40 -7.26
C GLU A 116 16.05 -14.94 -6.32
N ARG A 117 14.78 -14.58 -6.59
CA ARG A 117 13.62 -15.13 -5.88
C ARG A 117 13.47 -16.64 -6.05
N ALA A 118 13.62 -17.14 -7.28
CA ALA A 118 13.54 -18.57 -7.56
C ALA A 118 14.65 -19.35 -6.82
N LYS A 119 15.88 -18.81 -6.80
CA LYS A 119 17.01 -19.39 -6.07
C LYS A 119 16.76 -19.41 -4.55
N SER A 120 16.33 -18.28 -3.97
CA SER A 120 16.04 -18.18 -2.54
C SER A 120 14.90 -19.12 -2.11
N PHE A 121 13.86 -19.23 -2.93
CA PHE A 121 12.76 -20.17 -2.69
C PHE A 121 13.25 -21.63 -2.68
N GLN A 122 14.07 -22.02 -3.66
CA GLN A 122 14.58 -23.37 -3.77
C GLN A 122 15.51 -23.73 -2.60
N GLU A 123 16.41 -22.82 -2.23
CA GLU A 123 17.29 -22.99 -1.07
C GLU A 123 16.48 -23.19 0.21
N ARG A 124 15.50 -22.32 0.47
CA ARG A 124 14.65 -22.42 1.66
C ARG A 124 13.84 -23.71 1.70
N LYS A 125 13.29 -24.13 0.55
CA LYS A 125 12.59 -25.40 0.42
C LYS A 125 13.51 -26.56 0.80
N MET A 126 14.74 -26.57 0.30
CA MET A 126 15.74 -27.58 0.65
C MET A 126 16.06 -27.58 2.15
N GLN A 127 16.26 -26.41 2.74
CA GLN A 127 16.53 -26.28 4.18
C GLN A 127 15.36 -26.80 5.03
N LEU A 128 14.12 -26.47 4.67
CA LEU A 128 12.93 -26.93 5.39
C LEU A 128 12.79 -28.45 5.31
N ILE A 129 13.04 -29.03 4.12
CA ILE A 129 13.05 -30.48 3.93
C ILE A 129 14.17 -31.13 4.76
N ALA A 130 15.39 -30.58 4.73
CA ALA A 130 16.53 -31.12 5.47
C ALA A 130 16.28 -31.07 6.98
N ASN A 131 15.74 -29.97 7.50
CA ASN A 131 15.39 -29.82 8.91
C ASN A 131 14.28 -30.79 9.31
N ALA A 132 13.21 -30.90 8.51
CA ALA A 132 12.14 -31.87 8.75
C ALA A 132 12.65 -33.30 8.77
N ARG A 133 13.53 -33.67 7.83
CA ARG A 133 14.19 -34.99 7.79
C ARG A 133 15.00 -35.24 9.06
N ARG A 134 15.84 -34.29 9.46
CA ARG A 134 16.65 -34.39 10.69
C ARG A 134 15.78 -34.63 11.91
N ARG A 135 14.74 -33.81 12.11
CA ARG A 135 13.81 -33.95 13.24
C ARG A 135 13.05 -35.27 13.21
N TYR A 136 12.72 -35.77 12.02
CA TYR A 136 12.05 -37.06 11.86
C TYR A 136 12.98 -38.22 12.26
N ILE A 137 14.23 -38.20 11.81
CA ILE A 137 15.25 -39.18 12.18
C ILE A 137 15.48 -39.20 13.69
N GLU A 138 15.71 -38.02 14.28
CA GLU A 138 15.90 -37.85 15.74
C GLU A 138 14.67 -38.33 16.53
N LYS A 139 13.45 -38.00 16.09
CA LYS A 139 12.21 -38.40 16.77
C LYS A 139 11.96 -39.90 16.69
N HIS A 140 12.26 -40.51 15.55
CA HIS A 140 11.94 -41.91 15.28
C HIS A 140 13.12 -42.86 15.52
N ASN A 141 14.25 -42.36 16.05
CA ASN A 141 15.50 -43.11 16.26
C ASN A 141 15.88 -43.95 15.03
N LEU A 142 15.71 -43.37 13.84
CA LEU A 142 16.05 -44.05 12.60
C LEU A 142 17.57 -44.00 12.46
N ASP A 143 18.26 -45.09 12.79
CA ASP A 143 19.70 -45.25 12.51
C ASP A 143 19.93 -45.30 10.99
N ILE A 144 19.86 -44.13 10.36
CA ILE A 144 20.31 -43.92 9.00
C ILE A 144 21.82 -43.72 9.05
N SER A 145 22.57 -44.82 8.95
CA SER A 145 23.98 -44.77 8.62
C SER A 145 24.15 -44.01 7.29
N VAL A 146 24.73 -42.82 7.36
CA VAL A 146 25.13 -42.01 6.19
C VAL A 146 26.33 -42.65 5.51
#